data_AF-A0A174UNQ7-F1
#
_entry.id   AF-A0A174UNQ7-F1
#
_cell.length_a   1.000
_cell.length_b   1.000
_cell.length_c   1.000
_cell.angle_alpha   90.00
_cell.angle_beta   90.00
_cell.angle_gamma   90.00
#
_symmetry.space_group_name_H-M   'P 1'
#
loop_
_entity.id
_entity.type
_entity.pdbx_description
1 polymer ?
#
loop_
_entity_poly.entity_id
_entity_poly.type
_entity_poly.pdbx_seq_one_letter_code
_entity_poly.pdbx_strand_id
1 'polypeptide(L)'
;MNWIDTNTLITICTCAIGLTQFILWKHIAKVKAYEAEKGKNLATKEDIAGITKEIESVKASYNESLERHKMELQKEFEKTKYIINLCNTIDMSLTQLIAEAIKSDIDPEYDDRNIAYTAKGIYDFLHIHQARYGGNKVLDKLKDISFEIAKLLESDYPHISYDYKKIYIATLNEAASLFLLKFN
;
A
#
# COMPACT_ATOMS: atom_id res chain seq x y z
N MET A 1 23.85 7.73 -108.55
CA MET A 1 23.27 8.18 -107.26
C MET A 1 22.34 7.07 -106.80
N ASN A 2 22.80 6.18 -105.90
CA ASN A 2 21.98 5.07 -105.42
C ASN A 2 20.88 5.64 -104.52
N TRP A 3 19.68 5.78 -105.08
CA TRP A 3 18.49 6.10 -104.31
C TRP A 3 18.23 4.92 -103.36
N ILE A 4 18.11 5.24 -102.07
CA ILE A 4 17.75 4.25 -101.05
C ILE A 4 16.36 3.71 -101.40
N ASP A 5 16.23 2.37 -101.46
CA ASP A 5 14.95 1.71 -101.70
C ASP A 5 13.97 2.02 -100.56
N THR A 6 12.72 2.33 -100.91
CA THR A 6 11.67 2.75 -99.97
C THR A 6 11.45 1.71 -98.86
N ASN A 7 11.59 0.42 -99.17
CA ASN A 7 11.49 -0.66 -98.19
C ASN A 7 12.63 -0.65 -97.16
N THR A 8 13.85 -0.29 -97.57
CA THR A 8 14.99 -0.16 -96.67
C THR A 8 14.81 1.02 -95.71
N LEU A 9 14.29 2.15 -96.20
CA LEU A 9 13.97 3.32 -95.39
C LEU A 9 12.89 3.01 -94.33
N ILE A 10 11.79 2.35 -94.73
CA ILE A 10 10.71 1.93 -93.82
C ILE A 10 11.24 1.00 -92.72
N THR A 11 12.12 0.06 -93.06
CA THR A 11 12.72 -0.87 -92.10
C THR A 11 13.55 -0.14 -91.05
N ILE A 12 14.40 0.81 -91.46
CA ILE A 12 15.22 1.61 -90.52
C ILE A 12 14.35 2.44 -89.59
N CYS A 13 13.32 3.10 -90.11
CA CYS A 13 12.37 3.87 -89.30
C CYS A 13 11.63 2.98 -88.29
N THR A 14 11.21 1.78 -88.70
CA THR A 14 10.51 0.83 -87.82
C THR A 14 11.43 0.35 -86.68
N CYS A 15 12.69 0.03 -86.99
CA CYS A 15 13.69 -0.33 -85.98
C CYS A 15 13.99 0.83 -85.02
N ALA A 16 14.10 2.06 -85.52
CA ALA A 16 14.32 3.25 -84.68
C ALA A 16 13.14 3.48 -83.73
N ILE A 17 11.89 3.39 -84.21
CA ILE A 17 10.68 3.51 -83.39
C ILE A 17 10.66 2.43 -82.30
N GLY A 18 10.95 1.17 -82.65
CA GLY A 18 10.98 0.06 -81.71
C GLY A 18 12.03 0.23 -80.60
N LEU A 19 13.24 0.67 -80.94
CA LEU A 19 14.29 0.99 -79.97
C LEU A 19 13.88 2.14 -79.03
N THR A 20 13.25 3.17 -79.59
CA THR A 20 12.79 4.33 -78.80
C THR A 20 11.67 3.93 -77.83
N GLN A 21 10.70 3.12 -78.28
CA GLN A 21 9.65 2.56 -77.43
C GLN A 21 10.21 1.65 -76.33
N PHE A 22 11.19 0.81 -76.65
CA PHE A 22 11.85 -0.06 -75.66
C PHE A 22 12.54 0.75 -74.55
N ILE A 23 13.28 1.81 -74.92
CA ILE A 23 13.95 2.69 -73.95
C ILE A 23 12.92 3.41 -73.08
N LEU A 24 11.84 3.93 -73.68
CA LEU A 24 10.73 4.57 -72.95
C LEU A 24 10.09 3.61 -71.95
N TRP A 25 9.76 2.39 -72.35
CA TRP A 25 9.15 1.39 -71.46
C TRP A 25 10.09 1.00 -70.32
N LYS A 26 11.39 0.83 -70.60
CA LYS A 26 12.40 0.56 -69.58
C LYS A 26 12.51 1.71 -68.57
N HIS A 27 12.43 2.96 -69.03
CA HIS A 27 12.44 4.13 -68.15
C HIS A 27 11.20 4.17 -67.27
N ILE A 28 10.00 4.01 -67.85
CA ILE A 28 8.72 3.97 -67.11
C ILE A 28 8.73 2.87 -66.05
N ALA A 29 9.22 1.67 -66.40
CA ALA A 29 9.31 0.55 -65.47
C ALA A 29 10.22 0.86 -64.27
N LYS A 30 11.37 1.51 -64.49
CA LYS A 30 12.28 1.93 -63.42
C LYS A 30 11.65 2.98 -62.50
N VAL A 31 10.98 3.98 -63.07
CA VAL A 31 10.30 5.03 -62.29
C VAL A 31 9.20 4.40 -61.43
N LYS A 32 8.38 3.52 -62.00
CA LYS A 32 7.32 2.83 -61.25
C LYS A 32 7.88 1.98 -60.10
N ALA A 33 8.99 1.28 -60.31
CA ALA A 33 9.65 0.50 -59.26
C ALA A 33 10.19 1.40 -58.14
N TYR A 34 10.80 2.54 -58.48
CA TYR A 34 11.27 3.52 -57.50
C TYR A 34 10.13 4.12 -56.68
N GLU A 35 9.02 4.52 -57.32
CA GLU A 35 7.84 5.06 -56.63
C GLU A 35 7.20 4.01 -55.72
N ALA A 36 7.13 2.75 -56.15
CA ALA A 36 6.62 1.66 -55.31
C ALA A 36 7.49 1.44 -54.07
N GLU A 37 8.81 1.44 -54.22
CA GLU A 37 9.74 1.28 -53.10
C GLU A 37 9.73 2.49 -52.17
N LYS A 38 9.64 3.70 -52.73
CA LYS A 38 9.45 4.93 -51.95
C LYS A 38 8.15 4.90 -51.15
N GLY A 39 7.05 4.42 -51.75
CA GLY A 39 5.76 4.25 -51.08
C GLY A 39 5.83 3.27 -49.92
N LYS A 40 6.48 2.11 -50.11
CA LYS A 40 6.72 1.14 -49.02
C LYS A 40 7.52 1.76 -47.88
N ASN A 41 8.62 2.46 -48.18
CA ASN A 41 9.45 3.09 -47.16
C ASN A 41 8.72 4.20 -46.40
N LEU A 42 7.80 4.91 -47.05
CA LEU A 42 6.96 5.90 -46.39
C LEU A 42 5.97 5.23 -45.42
N ALA A 43 5.27 4.19 -45.87
CA ALA A 43 4.36 3.41 -45.02
C ALA A 43 5.08 2.84 -43.80
N THR A 44 6.27 2.25 -43.99
CA THR A 44 7.09 1.75 -42.87
C THR A 44 7.47 2.85 -41.87
N LYS A 45 7.80 4.05 -42.33
CA LYS A 45 8.12 5.18 -41.44
C LYS A 45 6.90 5.62 -40.63
N GLU A 46 5.73 5.64 -41.26
CA GLU A 46 4.46 5.97 -40.59
C GLU A 46 4.11 4.91 -39.55
N ASP A 47 4.28 3.61 -39.86
CA ASP A 47 4.10 2.51 -38.91
C ASP A 47 5.03 2.65 -37.70
N ILE A 48 6.33 2.91 -37.91
CA ILE A 48 7.30 3.11 -36.82
C ILE A 48 6.91 4.30 -35.94
N ALA A 49 6.45 5.40 -36.54
CA ALA A 49 5.99 6.57 -35.80
C ALA A 49 4.74 6.24 -34.97
N GLY A 50 3.79 5.50 -35.54
CA GLY A 50 2.59 5.01 -34.85
C GLY A 50 2.93 4.11 -33.66
N ILE A 51 3.78 3.11 -33.87
CA ILE A 51 4.25 2.19 -32.82
C ILE A 51 4.96 2.96 -31.70
N THR A 52 5.82 3.92 -32.05
CA THR A 52 6.55 4.73 -31.08
C THR A 52 5.59 5.55 -30.22
N LYS A 53 4.58 6.17 -30.85
CA LYS A 53 3.55 6.92 -30.13
C LYS A 53 2.77 6.04 -29.16
N GLU A 54 2.43 4.81 -29.58
CA GLU A 54 1.73 3.86 -28.72
C GLU A 54 2.59 3.42 -27.54
N ILE A 55 3.88 3.14 -27.77
CA ILE A 55 4.83 2.80 -26.70
C ILE A 55 4.92 3.93 -25.67
N GLU A 56 5.07 5.18 -26.12
CA GLU A 56 5.14 6.32 -25.21
C GLU A 56 3.82 6.55 -24.46
N SER A 57 2.68 6.32 -25.12
CA SER A 57 1.36 6.35 -24.47
C SER A 57 1.23 5.29 -23.37
N VAL A 58 1.63 4.04 -23.66
CA VAL A 58 1.62 2.94 -22.70
C VAL A 58 2.56 3.22 -21.54
N LYS A 59 3.78 3.74 -21.80
CA LYS A 59 4.72 4.13 -20.74
C LYS A 59 4.15 5.21 -19.84
N ALA A 60 3.53 6.24 -20.43
CA ALA A 60 2.92 7.33 -19.65
C ALA A 60 1.78 6.80 -18.77
N SER A 61 0.88 5.99 -19.32
CA SER A 61 -0.22 5.35 -18.59
C SER A 61 0.27 4.42 -17.48
N TYR A 62 1.29 3.62 -17.76
CA TYR A 62 1.92 2.74 -16.77
C TYR A 62 2.55 3.55 -15.63
N ASN A 63 3.31 4.60 -15.95
CA ASN A 63 3.96 5.44 -14.94
C ASN A 63 2.93 6.17 -14.07
N GLU A 64 1.88 6.72 -14.68
CA GLU A 64 0.77 7.35 -13.94
C GLU A 64 0.09 6.36 -13.01
N SER A 65 -0.17 5.14 -13.49
CA SER A 65 -0.78 4.08 -12.68
C SER A 65 0.15 3.63 -11.54
N LEU A 66 1.45 3.51 -11.81
CA LEU A 66 2.45 3.17 -10.80
C LEU A 66 2.52 4.22 -9.69
N GLU A 67 2.56 5.51 -10.04
CA GLU A 67 2.59 6.60 -9.06
C GLU A 67 1.29 6.65 -8.23
N ARG A 68 0.13 6.41 -8.86
CA ARG A 68 -1.14 6.26 -8.12
C ARG A 68 -1.08 5.14 -7.08
N HIS A 69 -0.60 3.96 -7.46
CA HIS A 69 -0.49 2.82 -6.54
C HIS A 69 0.50 3.08 -5.41
N LYS A 70 1.64 3.73 -5.69
CA LYS A 70 2.60 4.14 -4.65
C LYS A 70 1.97 5.09 -3.64
N MET A 71 1.25 6.10 -4.12
CA MET A 71 0.56 7.06 -3.25
C MET A 71 -0.51 6.39 -2.38
N GLU A 72 -1.30 5.49 -2.96
CA GLU A 72 -2.33 4.74 -2.24
C GLU A 72 -1.73 3.85 -1.16
N LEU A 73 -0.66 3.12 -1.48
CA LEU A 73 0.05 2.27 -0.51
C LEU A 73 0.64 3.10 0.63
N GLN A 74 1.23 4.26 0.33
CA GLN A 74 1.77 5.16 1.34
C GLN A 74 0.66 5.70 2.25
N LYS A 75 -0.51 6.03 1.68
CA LYS A 75 -1.67 6.49 2.46
C LYS A 75 -2.18 5.42 3.42
N GLU A 76 -2.35 4.18 2.95
CA GLU A 76 -2.79 3.07 3.80
C GLU A 76 -1.74 2.71 4.86
N PHE A 77 -0.45 2.83 4.52
CA PHE A 77 0.63 2.65 5.49
C PHE A 77 0.57 3.69 6.62
N GLU A 78 0.47 4.98 6.29
CA GLU A 78 0.39 6.05 7.31
C GLU A 78 -0.88 5.94 8.16
N LYS A 79 -2.01 5.57 7.55
CA LYS A 79 -3.26 5.28 8.28
C LYS A 79 -3.10 4.12 9.26
N THR A 80 -2.47 3.03 8.82
CA THR A 80 -2.20 1.86 9.68
C THR A 80 -1.27 2.23 10.83
N LYS A 81 -0.19 2.96 10.55
CA LYS A 81 0.73 3.48 11.55
C LYS A 81 0.04 4.39 12.57
N TYR A 82 -0.85 5.26 12.11
CA TYR A 82 -1.66 6.12 12.98
C TYR A 82 -2.55 5.29 13.92
N ILE A 83 -3.27 4.29 13.40
CA ILE A 83 -4.11 3.40 14.21
C ILE A 83 -3.27 2.64 15.24
N ILE A 84 -2.13 2.07 14.84
CA ILE A 84 -1.21 1.37 15.76
C ILE A 84 -0.73 2.31 16.86
N ASN A 85 -0.39 3.55 16.54
CA ASN A 85 0.03 4.53 17.54
C ASN A 85 -1.08 4.85 18.54
N LEU A 86 -2.32 5.04 18.08
CA LEU A 86 -3.48 5.24 18.97
C LEU A 86 -3.68 4.04 19.91
N CYS A 87 -3.62 2.82 19.35
CA CYS A 87 -3.69 1.58 20.11
C CYS A 87 -2.60 1.52 21.19
N ASN A 88 -1.35 1.82 20.82
CA ASN A 88 -0.22 1.84 21.76
C ASN A 88 -0.38 2.89 22.85
N THR A 89 -0.93 4.07 22.54
CA THR A 89 -1.22 5.10 23.55
C THR A 89 -2.25 4.60 24.57
N ILE A 90 -3.33 3.97 24.11
CA ILE A 90 -4.35 3.40 25.00
C ILE A 90 -3.73 2.27 25.85
N ASP A 91 -2.91 1.39 25.26
CA ASP A 91 -2.23 0.32 26.02
C ASP A 91 -1.25 0.87 27.06
N MET A 92 -0.56 1.97 26.72
CA MET A 92 0.34 2.67 27.64
C MET A 92 -0.44 3.23 28.84
N SER A 93 -1.62 3.81 28.62
CA SER A 93 -2.48 4.30 29.71
C SER A 93 -2.90 3.17 30.65
N LEU A 94 -3.30 2.01 30.12
CA LEU A 94 -3.61 0.85 30.96
C LEU A 94 -2.37 0.34 31.71
N THR A 95 -1.22 0.29 31.04
CA THR A 95 0.05 -0.14 31.65
C THR A 95 0.46 0.79 32.80
N GLN A 96 0.25 2.10 32.65
CA GLN A 96 0.50 3.09 33.70
C GLN A 96 -0.41 2.87 34.90
N LEU A 97 -1.72 2.66 34.68
CA LEU A 97 -2.67 2.37 35.76
C LEU A 97 -2.30 1.09 36.52
N ILE A 98 -1.93 0.02 35.80
CA ILE A 98 -1.46 -1.23 36.40
C ILE A 98 -0.17 -1.00 37.21
N ALA A 99 0.79 -0.25 36.67
CA ALA A 99 2.04 0.05 37.36
C ALA A 99 1.82 0.88 38.63
N GLU A 100 0.89 1.83 38.61
CA GLU A 100 0.50 2.63 39.77
C GLU A 100 -0.17 1.76 40.85
N ALA A 101 -1.09 0.86 40.45
CA ALA A 101 -1.70 -0.09 41.36
C ALA A 101 -0.68 -1.07 41.99
N ILE A 102 0.31 -1.53 41.22
CA ILE A 102 1.40 -2.38 41.77
C ILE A 102 2.25 -1.59 42.78
N LYS A 103 2.57 -0.31 42.50
CA LYS A 103 3.32 0.54 43.44
C LYS A 103 2.57 0.78 44.74
N SER A 104 1.25 0.94 44.67
CA SER A 104 0.39 1.14 45.84
C SER A 104 0.40 -0.01 46.85
N ASP A 105 0.88 -1.19 46.44
CA ASP A 105 1.05 -2.34 47.34
C ASP A 105 2.42 -2.38 48.05
N ILE A 106 3.47 -1.86 47.39
CA ILE A 106 4.85 -1.94 47.85
C ILE A 106 5.15 -0.87 48.90
N ASP A 107 4.46 0.25 48.85
CA ASP A 107 4.70 1.40 49.71
C ASP A 107 3.96 1.25 51.06
N PRO A 108 4.67 1.20 52.21
CA PRO A 108 4.03 1.12 53.53
C PRO A 108 3.22 2.37 53.92
N GLU A 109 3.34 3.48 53.17
CA GLU A 109 2.52 4.68 53.34
C GLU A 109 1.13 4.57 52.68
N TYR A 110 0.93 3.58 51.80
CA TYR A 110 -0.33 3.35 51.10
C TYR A 110 -1.33 2.50 51.91
N ASP A 111 -2.49 3.07 52.19
CA ASP A 111 -3.62 2.39 52.83
C ASP A 111 -4.59 1.71 51.82
N ASP A 112 -5.53 0.92 52.34
CA ASP A 112 -6.55 0.22 51.55
C ASP A 112 -7.41 1.16 50.70
N ARG A 113 -7.53 2.43 51.09
CA ARG A 113 -8.26 3.46 50.34
C ARG A 113 -7.54 3.82 49.05
N ASN A 114 -6.22 3.98 49.08
CA ASN A 114 -5.43 4.25 47.88
C ASN A 114 -5.48 3.09 46.87
N ILE A 115 -5.45 1.85 47.37
CA ILE A 115 -5.61 0.64 46.53
C ILE A 115 -6.99 0.64 45.87
N ALA A 116 -8.03 1.06 46.60
CA ALA A 116 -9.37 1.15 46.05
C ALA A 116 -9.52 2.27 44.99
N TYR A 117 -8.80 3.38 45.13
CA TYR A 117 -8.73 4.42 44.10
C TYR A 117 -8.05 3.92 42.81
N THR A 118 -6.90 3.25 42.92
CA THR A 118 -6.21 2.72 41.73
C THR A 118 -7.02 1.60 41.06
N ALA A 119 -7.68 0.74 41.86
CA ALA A 119 -8.62 -0.27 41.38
C ALA A 119 -9.80 0.36 40.62
N LYS A 120 -10.40 1.44 41.13
CA LYS A 120 -11.45 2.17 40.43
C LYS A 120 -10.97 2.70 39.07
N GLY A 121 -9.77 3.27 39.01
CA GLY A 121 -9.18 3.75 37.76
C GLY A 121 -9.01 2.63 36.72
N ILE A 122 -8.56 1.45 37.14
CA ILE A 122 -8.44 0.27 36.26
C ILE A 122 -9.81 -0.23 35.79
N TYR A 123 -10.78 -0.33 36.70
CA TYR A 123 -12.15 -0.73 36.36
C TYR A 123 -12.77 0.21 35.33
N ASP A 124 -12.77 1.53 35.61
CA ASP A 124 -13.35 2.54 34.72
C ASP A 124 -12.70 2.47 33.34
N PHE A 125 -11.38 2.34 33.27
CA PHE A 125 -10.65 2.22 32.02
C PHE A 125 -11.04 0.97 31.22
N LEU A 126 -11.05 -0.21 31.85
CA LEU A 126 -11.38 -1.47 31.20
C LEU A 126 -12.86 -1.55 30.81
N HIS A 127 -13.75 -0.90 31.56
CA HIS A 127 -15.16 -0.77 31.23
C HIS A 127 -15.37 0.10 29.99
N ILE A 128 -14.76 1.29 29.96
CA ILE A 128 -14.83 2.19 28.79
C ILE A 128 -14.26 1.52 27.53
N HIS A 129 -13.16 0.78 27.67
CA HIS A 129 -12.47 0.12 26.56
C HIS A 129 -12.84 -1.37 26.41
N GLN A 130 -14.03 -1.77 26.85
CA GLN A 130 -14.48 -3.16 26.81
C GLN A 130 -14.45 -3.76 25.40
N ALA A 131 -14.79 -2.96 24.37
CA ALA A 131 -14.76 -3.41 22.98
C ALA A 131 -13.37 -3.88 22.51
N ARG A 132 -12.30 -3.42 23.16
CA ARG A 132 -10.91 -3.74 22.82
C ARG A 132 -10.35 -4.88 23.68
N TYR A 133 -10.56 -4.81 25.00
CA TYR A 133 -9.93 -5.72 25.95
C TYR A 133 -10.82 -6.89 26.37
N GLY A 134 -12.13 -6.81 26.13
CA GLY A 134 -13.08 -7.85 26.47
C GLY A 134 -12.78 -9.18 25.78
N GLY A 135 -12.97 -10.28 26.50
CA GLY A 135 -12.64 -11.62 26.04
C GLY A 135 -11.22 -12.05 26.39
N ASN A 136 -10.35 -11.14 26.84
CA ASN A 136 -9.09 -11.52 27.48
C ASN A 136 -9.36 -11.93 28.92
N LYS A 137 -9.20 -13.24 29.22
CA LYS A 137 -9.49 -13.82 30.54
C LYS A 137 -8.79 -13.11 31.70
N VAL A 138 -7.55 -12.66 31.51
CA VAL A 138 -6.76 -11.99 32.56
C VAL A 138 -7.30 -10.58 32.80
N LEU A 139 -7.59 -9.83 31.73
CA LEU A 139 -8.10 -8.47 31.84
C LEU A 139 -9.57 -8.43 32.30
N ASP A 140 -10.38 -9.40 31.91
CA ASP A 140 -11.75 -9.55 32.43
C ASP A 140 -11.73 -9.86 33.93
N LYS A 141 -10.87 -10.80 34.37
CA LYS A 141 -10.68 -11.07 35.80
C LYS A 141 -10.16 -9.85 36.55
N LEU A 142 -9.22 -9.09 35.97
CA LEU A 142 -8.72 -7.86 36.57
C LEU A 142 -9.83 -6.83 36.73
N LYS A 143 -10.63 -6.60 35.68
CA LYS A 143 -11.78 -5.70 35.69
C LYS A 143 -12.77 -6.07 36.80
N ASP A 144 -13.09 -7.35 36.95
CA ASP A 144 -14.07 -7.82 37.94
C ASP A 144 -13.54 -7.64 39.37
N ILE A 145 -12.27 -7.99 39.64
CA ILE A 145 -11.66 -7.76 40.97
C ILE A 145 -11.54 -6.26 41.26
N SER A 146 -11.12 -5.46 40.28
CA SER A 146 -11.02 -4.01 40.40
C SER A 146 -12.37 -3.37 40.72
N PHE A 147 -13.47 -3.88 40.15
CA PHE A 147 -14.82 -3.44 40.47
C PHE A 147 -15.19 -3.71 41.94
N GLU A 148 -14.96 -4.93 42.42
CA GLU A 148 -15.28 -5.30 43.80
C GLU A 148 -14.46 -4.52 44.82
N ILE A 149 -13.18 -4.25 44.54
CA ILE A 149 -12.33 -3.40 45.38
C ILE A 149 -12.83 -1.94 45.32
N ALA A 150 -13.20 -1.43 44.15
CA ALA A 150 -13.67 -0.05 44.00
C ALA A 150 -14.95 0.24 44.80
N LYS A 151 -15.85 -0.73 44.97
CA LYS A 151 -17.04 -0.60 45.83
C LYS A 151 -16.70 -0.27 47.29
N LEU A 152 -15.52 -0.68 47.77
CA LEU A 152 -15.10 -0.39 49.14
C LEU A 152 -14.89 1.11 49.39
N LEU A 153 -14.74 1.93 48.34
CA LEU A 153 -14.71 3.39 48.47
C LEU A 153 -16.03 3.98 49.00
N GLU A 154 -17.14 3.23 48.92
CA GLU A 154 -18.43 3.62 49.48
C GLU A 154 -18.49 3.41 51.01
N SER A 155 -17.51 2.71 51.60
CA SER A 155 -17.38 2.49 53.04
C SER A 155 -16.59 3.63 53.70
N ASP A 156 -17.01 4.03 54.91
CA ASP A 156 -16.26 5.00 55.74
C ASP A 156 -14.84 4.50 56.07
N TYR A 157 -14.69 3.18 56.20
CA TYR A 157 -13.44 2.48 56.46
C TYR A 157 -13.26 1.34 55.43
N PRO A 158 -12.69 1.63 54.25
CA PRO A 158 -12.36 0.59 53.28
C PRO A 158 -11.33 -0.36 53.90
N HIS A 159 -11.65 -1.65 53.97
CA HIS A 159 -10.71 -2.67 54.40
C HIS A 159 -10.67 -3.80 53.37
N ILE A 160 -9.46 -4.14 52.93
CA ILE A 160 -9.21 -5.22 51.99
C ILE A 160 -8.51 -6.34 52.76
N SER A 161 -9.10 -7.54 52.76
CA SER A 161 -8.47 -8.67 53.42
C SER A 161 -7.14 -9.02 52.77
N TYR A 162 -6.17 -9.47 53.57
CA TYR A 162 -4.82 -9.81 53.10
C TYR A 162 -4.83 -10.80 51.93
N ASP A 163 -5.63 -11.87 52.03
CA ASP A 163 -5.75 -12.87 50.97
C ASP A 163 -6.33 -12.28 49.68
N TYR A 164 -7.28 -11.36 49.79
CA TYR A 164 -7.88 -10.71 48.62
C TYR A 164 -6.92 -9.72 47.96
N LYS A 165 -6.16 -8.96 48.75
CA LYS A 165 -5.07 -8.09 48.28
C LYS A 165 -4.02 -8.89 47.52
N LYS A 166 -3.61 -10.06 48.03
CA LYS A 166 -2.68 -10.98 47.35
C LYS A 166 -3.20 -11.48 46.00
N ILE A 167 -4.48 -11.82 45.90
CA ILE A 167 -5.12 -12.24 44.63
C ILE A 167 -5.14 -11.09 43.63
N TYR A 168 -5.43 -9.87 44.08
CA TYR A 168 -5.44 -8.69 43.24
C TYR A 168 -4.05 -8.38 42.67
N ILE A 169 -3.01 -8.38 43.50
CA ILE A 169 -1.61 -8.18 43.08
C ILE A 169 -1.15 -9.25 42.09
N ALA A 170 -1.50 -10.52 42.35
CA ALA A 170 -1.18 -11.60 41.42
C ALA A 170 -1.83 -11.37 40.04
N THR A 171 -3.08 -10.89 40.02
CA THR A 171 -3.81 -10.59 38.79
C THR A 171 -3.26 -9.34 38.07
N LEU A 172 -2.82 -8.32 38.82
CA LEU A 172 -2.13 -7.15 38.27
C LEU A 172 -0.81 -7.53 37.58
N ASN A 173 0.00 -8.38 38.21
CA ASN A 173 1.26 -8.86 37.63
C ASN A 173 1.03 -9.73 36.38
N GLU A 174 0.01 -10.59 36.42
CA GLU A 174 -0.41 -11.37 35.25
C GLU A 174 -0.84 -10.46 34.10
N ALA A 175 -1.64 -9.42 34.38
CA ALA A 175 -2.07 -8.44 33.40
C ALA A 175 -0.89 -7.63 32.84
N ALA A 176 0.05 -7.18 33.68
CA ALA A 176 1.25 -6.49 33.25
C ALA A 176 2.09 -7.33 32.26
N SER A 177 2.14 -8.64 32.47
CA SER A 177 2.86 -9.57 31.58
C SER A 177 2.30 -9.66 30.15
N LEU A 178 1.06 -9.20 29.93
CA LEU A 178 0.46 -9.12 28.60
C LEU A 178 1.05 -7.97 27.76
N PHE A 179 1.54 -6.92 28.41
CA PHE A 179 2.03 -5.70 27.78
C PHE A 179 3.56 -5.63 27.73
N LEU A 180 4.24 -6.37 28.59
CA LEU A 180 5.69 -6.54 28.54
C LEU A 180 6.04 -7.52 27.42
N LEU A 181 6.95 -7.11 26.52
CA LEU A 181 7.51 -8.02 25.51
C LEU A 181 8.08 -9.26 26.21
N LYS A 182 7.55 -10.44 25.86
CA LYS A 182 8.26 -11.69 26.11
C LYS A 182 9.52 -11.67 25.25
N PHE A 183 10.63 -11.25 25.84
CA PHE A 183 11.95 -11.53 25.28
C PHE A 183 12.16 -13.04 25.42
N ASN A 184 11.88 -13.78 24.34
CA ASN A 184 12.36 -15.14 24.17
C ASN A 184 13.84 -15.10 23.77
#